data_AF-A0A2N3AMK2-F1
#
_entry.id   AF-A0A2N3AMK2-F1
#
_cell.length_a   1.000
_cell.length_b   1.000
_cell.length_c   1.000
_cell.angle_alpha   90.00
_cell.angle_beta   90.00
_cell.angle_gamma   90.00
#
_symmetry.space_group_name_H-M   'P 1'
#
loop_
_entity.id
_entity.type
_entity.pdbx_description
1 polymer ?
#
loop_
_entity_poly.entity_id
_entity_poly.type
_entity_poly.pdbx_seq_one_letter_code
_entity_poly.pdbx_strand_id
1 'polypeptide(L)'
;FYTRLLTLTEMTNQGFKNLIPEEELENLMIEAGLNKFAEILSKLLDISKKELENKPLNDNEYNFIENFGSISESLIEIISGGDVDSEAFKTVLVADVHTDGNTKKVLEEGVGYIKTAVIAYKLPEGHILIGVGPTFSYYEFKQPMEDRLTDEGWRKILDSNPPPEPEWNSSFSE
;
A
#
# COMPACT_ATOMS: atom_id res chain seq x y z
N PHE A 1 -2.24 -13.11 -4.04
CA PHE A 1 -2.50 -11.89 -3.26
C PHE A 1 -3.87 -11.29 -3.61
N TYR A 2 -4.06 -10.72 -4.82
CA TYR A 2 -5.30 -10.01 -5.19
C TYR A 2 -6.60 -10.78 -4.99
N THR A 3 -6.64 -12.09 -5.28
CA THR A 3 -7.85 -12.90 -5.03
C THR A 3 -8.31 -12.84 -3.57
N ARG A 4 -7.39 -12.93 -2.61
CA ARG A 4 -7.76 -12.89 -1.18
C ARG A 4 -8.30 -11.51 -0.78
N LEU A 5 -7.68 -10.45 -1.29
CA LEU A 5 -8.08 -9.08 -1.01
C LEU A 5 -9.44 -8.75 -1.65
N LEU A 6 -9.68 -9.24 -2.88
CA LEU A 6 -10.96 -9.12 -3.56
C LEU A 6 -12.07 -9.82 -2.77
N THR A 7 -11.85 -11.08 -2.40
CA THR A 7 -12.83 -11.83 -1.59
C THR A 7 -13.12 -11.14 -0.26
N LEU A 8 -12.09 -10.64 0.44
CA LEU A 8 -12.30 -9.89 1.68
C LEU A 8 -13.13 -8.62 1.44
N THR A 9 -12.85 -7.88 0.36
CA THR A 9 -13.58 -6.66 0.00
C THR A 9 -15.06 -6.96 -0.28
N GLU A 10 -15.34 -8.01 -1.05
CA GLU A 10 -16.71 -8.45 -1.35
C GLU A 10 -17.45 -8.92 -0.09
N MET A 11 -16.78 -9.70 0.77
CA MET A 11 -17.35 -10.16 2.04
C MET A 11 -17.62 -9.00 3.00
N THR A 12 -16.72 -8.03 3.08
CA THR A 12 -16.91 -6.81 3.88
C THR A 12 -18.11 -6.01 3.36
N ASN A 13 -18.24 -5.84 2.04
CA ASN A 13 -19.38 -5.15 1.44
C ASN A 13 -20.71 -5.87 1.74
N GLN A 14 -20.75 -7.20 1.59
CA GLN A 14 -21.91 -8.01 1.98
C GLN A 14 -22.22 -7.91 3.47
N GLY A 15 -21.19 -7.89 4.32
CA GLY A 15 -21.35 -7.69 5.76
C GLY A 15 -22.03 -6.37 6.09
N PHE A 16 -21.57 -5.26 5.48
CA PHE A 16 -22.17 -3.94 5.69
C PHE A 16 -23.64 -3.88 5.27
N LYS A 17 -23.99 -4.43 4.11
CA LYS A 17 -25.39 -4.49 3.63
C LYS A 17 -26.32 -5.23 4.58
N ASN A 18 -25.80 -6.19 5.35
CA ASN A 18 -26.59 -6.98 6.29
C ASN A 18 -26.63 -6.37 7.71
N LEU A 19 -25.68 -5.50 8.05
CA LEU A 19 -25.48 -4.98 9.41
C LEU A 19 -25.88 -3.51 9.57
N ILE A 20 -25.88 -2.73 8.49
CA ILE A 20 -26.15 -1.28 8.51
C ILE A 20 -27.44 -1.01 7.71
N PRO A 21 -28.36 -0.15 8.21
CA PRO A 21 -29.51 0.30 7.44
C PRO A 21 -29.10 0.93 6.11
N GLU A 22 -29.88 0.70 5.04
CA GLU A 22 -29.56 1.16 3.68
C GLU A 22 -29.32 2.67 3.60
N GLU A 23 -30.12 3.47 4.31
CA GLU A 23 -29.97 4.93 4.38
C GLU A 23 -28.64 5.36 5.01
N GLU A 24 -28.15 4.66 6.04
CA GLU A 24 -26.85 4.93 6.64
C GLU A 24 -25.71 4.48 5.72
N LEU A 25 -25.89 3.39 4.99
CA LEU A 25 -24.90 2.88 4.04
C LEU A 25 -24.69 3.82 2.85
N GLU A 26 -25.78 4.35 2.29
CA GLU A 26 -25.73 5.34 1.21
C GLU A 26 -25.01 6.63 1.64
N ASN A 27 -25.32 7.13 2.84
CA ASN A 27 -24.70 8.34 3.38
C ASN A 27 -23.18 8.19 3.60
N LEU A 28 -22.71 6.99 3.94
CA LEU A 28 -21.29 6.73 4.22
C LEU A 28 -20.46 6.44 2.95
N MET A 29 -21.09 6.32 1.77
CA MET A 29 -20.45 5.95 0.50
C MET A 29 -19.60 4.66 0.54
N ILE A 30 -19.76 3.84 1.59
CA ILE A 30 -18.95 2.63 1.83
C ILE A 30 -19.15 1.63 0.69
N GLU A 31 -20.39 1.42 0.26
CA GLU A 31 -20.68 0.48 -0.82
C GLU A 31 -20.01 0.93 -2.14
N ALA A 32 -20.09 2.22 -2.48
CA ALA A 32 -19.49 2.75 -3.70
C ALA A 32 -17.96 2.56 -3.68
N GLY A 33 -17.31 2.90 -2.56
CA GLY A 33 -15.87 2.71 -2.39
C GLY A 33 -15.44 1.22 -2.46
N LEU A 34 -16.14 0.33 -1.75
CA LEU A 34 -15.81 -1.10 -1.76
C LEU A 34 -16.07 -1.75 -3.12
N ASN A 35 -17.15 -1.38 -3.82
CA ASN A 35 -17.40 -1.85 -5.18
C ASN A 35 -16.30 -1.38 -6.14
N LYS A 36 -15.91 -0.10 -6.06
CA LYS A 36 -14.82 0.43 -6.89
C LYS A 36 -13.49 -0.26 -6.60
N PHE A 37 -13.20 -0.52 -5.33
CA PHE A 37 -12.00 -1.25 -4.94
C PHE A 37 -12.01 -2.69 -5.45
N ALA A 38 -13.17 -3.38 -5.39
CA ALA A 38 -13.34 -4.72 -5.94
C ALA A 38 -13.09 -4.75 -7.47
N GLU A 39 -13.59 -3.75 -8.22
CA GLU A 39 -13.31 -3.62 -9.66
C GLU A 39 -11.80 -3.50 -9.94
N ILE A 40 -11.11 -2.64 -9.19
CA ILE A 40 -9.66 -2.44 -9.31
C ILE A 40 -8.92 -3.75 -9.04
N LEU A 41 -9.25 -4.44 -7.95
CA LEU A 41 -8.62 -5.72 -7.57
C LEU A 41 -8.89 -6.82 -8.59
N SER A 42 -10.10 -6.88 -9.14
CA SER A 42 -10.47 -7.81 -10.20
C SER A 42 -9.62 -7.58 -11.46
N LYS A 43 -9.48 -6.31 -11.88
CA LYS A 43 -8.66 -5.95 -13.03
C LYS A 43 -7.18 -6.27 -12.82
N LEU A 44 -6.63 -5.95 -11.65
CA LEU A 44 -5.26 -6.29 -11.27
C LEU A 44 -5.02 -7.80 -11.23
N LEU A 45 -5.99 -8.57 -10.74
CA LEU A 45 -5.91 -10.03 -10.71
C LEU A 45 -5.84 -10.61 -12.12
N ASP A 46 -6.68 -10.14 -13.04
CA ASP A 46 -6.72 -10.62 -14.41
C ASP A 46 -5.45 -10.25 -15.19
N ILE A 47 -4.95 -9.03 -15.01
CA ILE A 47 -3.65 -8.60 -15.56
C ILE A 47 -2.53 -9.51 -15.04
N SER A 48 -2.45 -9.70 -13.72
CA SER A 48 -1.40 -10.52 -13.09
C SER A 48 -1.42 -11.96 -13.60
N LYS A 49 -2.60 -12.56 -13.80
CA LYS A 49 -2.72 -13.91 -14.37
C LYS A 49 -2.15 -13.96 -15.79
N LYS A 50 -2.47 -12.97 -16.64
CA LYS A 50 -1.94 -12.92 -18.00
C LYS A 50 -0.43 -12.78 -18.02
N GLU A 51 0.13 -11.90 -17.19
CA GLU A 51 1.58 -11.71 -17.08
C GLU A 51 2.28 -13.00 -16.64
N LEU A 52 1.75 -13.68 -15.61
CA LEU A 52 2.28 -14.96 -15.13
C LEU A 52 2.15 -16.10 -16.13
N GLU A 53 1.11 -16.07 -16.97
CA GLU A 53 0.92 -16.99 -18.10
C GLU A 53 1.70 -16.58 -19.34
N ASN A 54 2.50 -15.50 -19.25
CA ASN A 54 3.28 -14.93 -20.34
C ASN A 54 2.44 -14.60 -21.58
N LYS A 55 1.23 -14.05 -21.36
CA LYS A 55 0.31 -13.58 -22.39
C LYS A 55 0.43 -12.06 -22.54
N PRO A 56 0.32 -11.52 -23.78
CA PRO A 56 0.35 -10.08 -23.99
C PRO A 56 -0.88 -9.41 -23.37
N LEU A 57 -0.67 -8.22 -22.80
CA LEU A 57 -1.73 -7.32 -22.36
C LEU A 57 -2.27 -6.51 -23.54
N ASN A 58 -3.54 -6.12 -23.49
CA ASN A 58 -4.12 -5.20 -24.48
C ASN A 58 -3.96 -3.73 -24.09
N ASP A 59 -4.24 -2.82 -25.02
CA ASP A 59 -4.08 -1.37 -24.81
C ASP A 59 -4.88 -0.85 -23.61
N ASN A 60 -6.08 -1.40 -23.36
CA ASN A 60 -6.90 -1.00 -22.20
C ASN A 60 -6.26 -1.44 -20.87
N GLU A 61 -5.53 -2.56 -20.87
CA GLU A 61 -4.80 -3.06 -19.70
C GLU A 61 -3.54 -2.24 -19.44
N TYR A 62 -2.79 -1.89 -20.48
CA TYR A 62 -1.67 -0.96 -20.35
C TYR A 62 -2.13 0.42 -19.87
N ASN A 63 -3.20 0.96 -20.47
CA ASN A 63 -3.78 2.24 -20.05
C ASN A 63 -4.27 2.20 -18.59
N PHE A 64 -4.81 1.07 -18.13
CA PHE A 64 -5.18 0.91 -16.72
C PHE A 64 -3.95 0.96 -15.79
N ILE A 65 -2.85 0.29 -16.15
CA ILE A 65 -1.60 0.30 -15.36
C ILE A 65 -0.99 1.70 -15.34
N GLU A 66 -0.89 2.36 -16.48
CA GLU A 66 -0.34 3.72 -16.60
C GLU A 66 -1.13 4.74 -15.77
N ASN A 67 -2.46 4.59 -15.72
CA ASN A 67 -3.33 5.49 -14.97
C ASN A 67 -3.66 4.99 -13.55
N PHE A 68 -2.99 3.95 -13.05
CA PHE A 68 -3.29 3.36 -11.75
C PHE A 68 -3.25 4.39 -10.61
N GLY A 69 -2.31 5.35 -10.67
CA GLY A 69 -2.22 6.44 -9.70
C GLY A 69 -3.50 7.27 -9.62
N SER A 70 -3.98 7.77 -10.76
CA SER A 70 -5.24 8.55 -10.84
C SER A 70 -6.47 7.72 -10.47
N ILE A 71 -6.49 6.44 -10.84
CA ILE A 71 -7.56 5.51 -10.43
C ILE A 71 -7.59 5.35 -8.90
N SER A 72 -6.43 5.29 -8.26
CA SER A 72 -6.30 5.19 -6.80
C SER A 72 -6.70 6.48 -6.09
N GLU A 73 -6.30 7.63 -6.63
CA GLU A 73 -6.70 8.95 -6.15
C GLU A 73 -8.23 9.11 -6.16
N SER A 74 -8.88 8.76 -7.28
CA SER A 74 -10.34 8.78 -7.38
C SER A 74 -11.04 7.84 -6.38
N LEU A 75 -10.46 6.67 -6.09
CA LEU A 75 -10.98 5.78 -5.05
C LEU A 75 -10.91 6.43 -3.66
N ILE A 76 -9.80 7.11 -3.36
CA ILE A 76 -9.59 7.78 -2.08
C ILE A 76 -10.60 8.92 -1.92
N GLU A 77 -10.80 9.76 -2.95
CA GLU A 77 -11.80 10.83 -2.95
C GLU A 77 -13.22 10.31 -2.65
N ILE A 78 -13.61 9.17 -3.26
CA ILE A 78 -14.90 8.53 -3.02
C ILE A 78 -15.05 8.12 -1.55
N ILE A 79 -14.03 7.45 -0.99
CA ILE A 79 -14.07 6.93 0.39
C ILE A 79 -14.04 8.07 1.41
N SER A 80 -13.32 9.15 1.11
CA SER A 80 -13.20 10.31 2.00
C SER A 80 -14.37 11.28 1.90
N GLY A 81 -15.26 11.13 0.90
CA GLY A 81 -16.41 12.01 0.70
C GLY A 81 -16.02 13.44 0.28
N GLY A 82 -14.83 13.63 -0.30
CA GLY A 82 -14.31 14.93 -0.72
C GLY A 82 -12.79 15.04 -0.62
N ASP A 83 -12.29 16.28 -0.60
CA ASP A 83 -10.86 16.59 -0.52
C ASP A 83 -10.22 15.99 0.74
N VAL A 84 -9.11 15.28 0.53
CA VAL A 84 -8.35 14.64 1.60
C VAL A 84 -7.17 15.53 1.98
N ASP A 85 -6.90 15.64 3.28
CA ASP A 85 -5.70 16.31 3.76
C ASP A 85 -4.45 15.68 3.14
N SER A 86 -3.58 16.51 2.58
CA SER A 86 -2.27 16.10 2.07
C SER A 86 -1.44 15.27 3.06
N GLU A 87 -1.65 15.45 4.37
CA GLU A 87 -1.02 14.64 5.42
C GLU A 87 -1.40 13.15 5.32
N ALA A 88 -2.60 12.81 4.85
CA ALA A 88 -3.05 11.42 4.70
C ALA A 88 -2.27 10.68 3.60
N PHE A 89 -1.65 11.41 2.67
CA PHE A 89 -0.83 10.83 1.60
C PHE A 89 0.64 10.68 1.99
N LYS A 90 1.04 11.10 3.21
CA LYS A 90 2.43 10.93 3.65
C LYS A 90 2.75 9.46 3.82
N THR A 91 3.81 9.04 3.15
CA THR A 91 4.31 7.66 3.20
C THR A 91 5.24 7.40 4.37
N VAL A 92 5.72 8.47 5.03
CA VAL A 92 6.61 8.37 6.19
C VAL A 92 5.77 8.17 7.45
N LEU A 93 5.73 6.91 7.89
CA LEU A 93 4.90 6.40 8.98
C LEU A 93 5.72 5.49 9.90
N VAL A 94 5.35 5.40 11.17
CA VAL A 94 5.96 4.49 12.15
C VAL A 94 4.88 3.82 13.02
N ALA A 95 5.13 2.59 13.44
CA ALA A 95 4.24 1.85 14.34
C ALA A 95 5.00 1.02 15.37
N ASP A 96 4.54 1.05 16.62
CA ASP A 96 4.90 0.07 17.66
C ASP A 96 4.22 -1.27 17.34
N VAL A 97 5.02 -2.26 16.93
CA VAL A 97 4.55 -3.60 16.59
C VAL A 97 4.69 -4.58 17.76
N HIS A 98 5.51 -4.25 18.75
CA HIS A 98 5.69 -5.08 19.94
C HIS A 98 6.25 -4.30 21.13
N THR A 99 5.63 -4.47 22.30
CA THR A 99 6.05 -3.88 23.57
C THR A 99 6.59 -4.96 24.53
N ASP A 100 7.87 -4.87 24.92
CA ASP A 100 8.52 -5.78 25.89
C ASP A 100 8.57 -5.18 27.30
N GLY A 101 7.59 -5.56 28.13
CA GLY A 101 7.41 -5.10 29.51
C GLY A 101 8.58 -5.35 30.46
N ASN A 102 9.45 -6.32 30.17
CA ASN A 102 10.60 -6.66 31.03
C ASN A 102 11.77 -5.72 30.80
N THR A 103 12.10 -5.45 29.54
CA THR A 103 13.21 -4.55 29.19
C THR A 103 12.79 -3.09 29.07
N LYS A 104 11.49 -2.79 29.16
CA LYS A 104 10.92 -1.45 28.97
C LYS A 104 11.27 -0.88 27.60
N LYS A 105 11.27 -1.73 26.57
CA LYS A 105 11.51 -1.34 25.17
C LYS A 105 10.31 -1.67 24.29
N VAL A 106 10.24 -0.95 23.18
CA VAL A 106 9.33 -1.23 22.06
C VAL A 106 10.14 -1.64 20.84
N LEU A 107 9.54 -2.48 19.99
CA LEU A 107 9.96 -2.71 18.62
C LEU A 107 9.06 -1.84 17.75
N GLU A 108 9.68 -0.95 16.99
CA GLU A 108 8.99 -0.10 16.04
C GLU A 108 9.45 -0.42 14.63
N GLU A 109 8.48 -0.43 13.73
CA GLU A 109 8.68 -0.55 12.29
C GLU A 109 8.26 0.75 11.61
N GLY A 110 9.07 1.24 10.69
CA GLY A 110 8.87 2.51 10.02
C GLY A 110 9.16 2.46 8.53
N VAL A 111 8.42 3.28 7.80
CA VAL A 111 8.69 3.59 6.40
C VAL A 111 9.35 4.97 6.35
N GLY A 112 10.49 5.08 5.69
CA GLY A 112 11.16 6.36 5.47
C GLY A 112 10.84 6.97 4.12
N TYR A 113 11.78 7.72 3.55
CA TYR A 113 11.63 8.29 2.21
C TYR A 113 11.57 7.19 1.14
N ILE A 114 10.83 7.48 0.08
CA ILE A 114 10.64 6.58 -1.06
C ILE A 114 11.98 6.30 -1.74
N LYS A 115 12.25 5.02 -2.00
CA LYS A 115 13.34 4.56 -2.84
C LYS A 115 12.83 4.29 -4.26
N THR A 116 13.75 4.14 -5.20
CA THR A 116 13.43 3.73 -6.57
C THR A 116 13.74 2.25 -6.75
N ALA A 117 12.74 1.46 -7.10
CA ALA A 117 12.91 0.09 -7.56
C ALA A 117 13.17 0.07 -9.07
N VAL A 118 14.15 -0.73 -9.49
CA VAL A 118 14.45 -1.00 -10.90
C VAL A 118 14.32 -2.50 -11.12
N ILE A 119 13.36 -2.90 -11.95
CA ILE A 119 12.99 -4.30 -12.16
C ILE A 119 13.18 -4.66 -13.62
N ALA A 120 14.07 -5.62 -13.90
CA ALA A 120 14.20 -6.22 -15.22
C ALA A 120 13.24 -7.40 -15.36
N TYR A 121 12.37 -7.38 -16.38
CA TYR A 121 11.42 -8.47 -16.64
C TYR A 121 11.33 -8.76 -18.14
N LYS A 122 10.93 -9.98 -18.49
CA LYS A 122 10.89 -10.46 -19.87
C LYS A 122 9.45 -10.43 -20.39
N LEU A 123 9.27 -9.86 -21.57
CA LEU A 123 8.01 -9.89 -22.29
C LEU A 123 7.78 -11.23 -23.02
N PRO A 124 6.51 -11.55 -23.40
CA PRO A 124 6.20 -12.73 -24.19
C PRO A 124 7.02 -12.86 -25.49
N GLU A 125 7.36 -11.74 -26.13
CA GLU A 125 8.14 -11.71 -27.38
C GLU A 125 9.64 -11.95 -27.16
N GLY A 126 10.08 -12.05 -25.91
CA GLY A 126 11.44 -12.43 -25.55
C GLY A 126 12.37 -11.29 -25.17
N HIS A 127 11.94 -10.04 -25.33
CA HIS A 127 12.70 -8.84 -24.98
C HIS A 127 12.69 -8.59 -23.47
N ILE A 128 13.79 -8.03 -22.94
CA ILE A 128 13.86 -7.57 -21.55
C ILE A 128 13.44 -6.10 -21.51
N LEU A 129 12.49 -5.78 -20.64
CA LEU A 129 12.13 -4.42 -20.27
C LEU A 129 12.61 -4.10 -18.86
N ILE A 130 12.82 -2.81 -18.61
CA ILE A 130 13.15 -2.26 -17.30
C ILE A 130 11.96 -1.43 -16.82
N GLY A 131 11.31 -1.88 -15.75
CA GLY A 131 10.33 -1.10 -15.00
C GLY A 131 11.03 -0.30 -13.91
N VAL A 132 10.66 0.97 -13.77
CA VAL A 132 11.21 1.87 -12.74
C VAL A 132 10.06 2.51 -11.99
N GLY A 133 10.07 2.44 -10.66
CA GLY A 133 8.96 2.96 -9.85
C GLY A 133 9.33 3.16 -8.38
N PRO A 134 8.47 3.84 -7.62
CA PRO A 134 8.68 4.07 -6.20
C PRO A 134 8.51 2.76 -5.40
N THR A 135 9.31 2.60 -4.35
CA THR A 135 9.16 1.55 -3.33
C THR A 135 9.40 2.15 -1.95
N PHE A 136 8.81 1.55 -0.92
CA PHE A 136 9.02 1.97 0.46
C PHE A 136 10.41 1.56 0.95
N SER A 137 11.08 2.47 1.67
CA SER A 137 12.17 2.08 2.57
C SER A 137 11.59 1.43 3.83
N TYR A 138 12.41 0.65 4.52
CA TYR A 138 11.96 -0.12 5.67
C TYR A 138 12.99 -0.06 6.80
N TYR A 139 12.49 0.24 8.00
CA TYR A 139 13.27 0.36 9.21
C TYR A 139 12.61 -0.48 10.29
N GLU A 140 13.42 -1.22 11.06
CA GLU A 140 12.97 -1.96 12.24
C GLU A 140 14.00 -1.72 13.35
N PHE A 141 13.56 -1.17 14.48
CA PHE A 141 14.47 -0.79 15.55
C PHE A 141 13.81 -0.86 16.93
N LYS A 142 14.65 -0.96 17.97
CA LYS A 142 14.20 -0.97 19.36
C LYS A 142 14.58 0.32 20.06
N GLN A 143 13.66 0.87 20.83
CA GLN A 143 13.91 2.03 21.68
C GLN A 143 13.11 1.99 23.00
N PRO A 144 13.42 2.83 23.99
CA PRO A 144 12.70 2.85 25.26
C PRO A 144 11.19 3.10 25.08
N MET A 145 10.36 2.46 25.91
CA MET A 145 8.89 2.64 25.88
C MET A 145 8.44 4.08 26.09
N GLU A 146 9.23 4.88 26.80
CA GLU A 146 8.93 6.28 27.09
C GLU A 146 9.13 7.17 25.85
N ASP A 147 9.88 6.68 24.85
CA ASP A 147 10.28 7.42 23.65
C ASP A 147 9.46 7.03 22.40
N ARG A 148 8.34 6.30 22.57
CA ARG A 148 7.46 5.86 21.45
C ARG A 148 7.22 6.98 20.45
N LEU A 149 7.40 6.67 19.17
CA LEU A 149 7.37 7.67 18.12
C LEU A 149 5.95 7.93 17.62
N THR A 150 5.71 9.20 17.29
CA THR A 150 4.69 9.60 16.33
C THR A 150 5.33 9.74 14.96
N ASP A 151 4.54 9.84 13.90
CA ASP A 151 5.06 10.05 12.54
C ASP A 151 5.88 11.34 12.44
N GLU A 152 5.55 12.39 13.20
CA GLU A 152 6.34 13.63 13.27
C GLU A 152 7.69 13.41 13.97
N GLY A 153 7.72 12.59 15.02
CA GLY A 153 8.95 12.18 15.69
C GLY A 153 9.85 11.36 14.76
N TRP A 154 9.24 10.43 14.01
CA TRP A 154 9.94 9.60 13.04
C TRP A 154 10.58 10.40 11.91
N ARG A 155 9.87 11.39 11.35
CA ARG A 155 10.42 12.31 10.35
C ARG A 155 11.68 13.04 10.84
N LYS A 156 11.68 13.51 12.10
CA LYS A 156 12.85 14.17 12.68
C LYS A 156 14.05 13.23 12.83
N ILE A 157 13.80 11.96 13.13
CA ILE A 157 14.87 10.94 13.21
C ILE A 157 15.44 10.67 11.83
N LEU A 158 14.59 10.53 10.81
CA LEU A 158 14.99 10.36 9.41
C LEU A 158 15.85 11.53 8.90
N ASP A 159 15.51 12.76 9.27
CA ASP A 159 16.25 13.97 8.88
C ASP A 159 17.61 14.13 9.58
N SER A 160 17.85 13.41 10.67
CA SER A 160 19.04 13.61 11.53
C SER A 160 19.99 12.42 11.52
N ASN A 161 19.58 11.30 12.11
CA ASN A 161 20.38 10.09 12.20
C ASN A 161 19.45 8.88 12.29
N PRO A 162 18.91 8.41 11.16
CA PRO A 162 18.02 7.27 11.16
C PRO A 162 18.75 6.00 11.65
N PRO A 163 18.02 5.07 12.28
CA PRO A 163 18.57 3.74 12.53
C PRO A 163 18.95 3.06 11.21
N PRO A 164 19.91 2.11 11.24
CA PRO A 164 20.25 1.37 10.03
C PRO A 164 19.05 0.58 9.52
N GLU A 165 18.94 0.46 8.21
CA GLU A 165 18.01 -0.50 7.61
C GLU A 165 18.42 -1.94 8.00
N PRO A 166 17.46 -2.89 8.03
CA PRO A 166 17.77 -4.26 8.41
C PRO A 166 18.74 -4.94 7.45
N GLU A 167 19.75 -5.65 7.99
CA GLU A 167 20.78 -6.31 7.18
C GLU A 167 20.23 -7.24 6.08
N TRP A 168 19.07 -7.85 6.29
CA TRP A 168 18.47 -8.78 5.33
C TRP A 168 18.05 -8.12 4.01
N ASN A 169 17.88 -6.80 3.96
CA ASN A 169 17.53 -6.09 2.73
C ASN A 169 18.75 -5.66 1.89
N SER A 170 19.96 -5.77 2.44
CA SER A 170 21.21 -5.26 1.83
C SER A 170 21.55 -5.85 0.46
N SER A 171 20.96 -7.00 0.10
CA SER A 171 21.20 -7.64 -1.19
C SER A 171 20.38 -7.05 -2.35
N PHE A 172 19.37 -6.23 -2.06
CA PHE A 172 18.46 -5.67 -3.06
C PHE A 172 17.97 -4.24 -2.76
N SER A 173 18.33 -3.69 -1.60
CA SER A 173 18.05 -2.31 -1.17
C SER A 173 19.40 -1.68 -0.81
N GLU A 174 19.81 -0.66 -1.57
CA GLU A 174 20.95 0.21 -1.26
C GLU A 174 20.46 1.61 -0.87
#